data_AF-A0A7V1ZU43-F1
#
_entry.id   AF-A0A7V1ZU43-F1
#
_cell.length_a   1.000
_cell.length_b   1.000
_cell.length_c   1.000
_cell.angle_alpha   90.00
_cell.angle_beta   90.00
_cell.angle_gamma   90.00
#
_symmetry.space_group_name_H-M   'P 1'
#
loop_
_entity.id
_entity.type
_entity.pdbx_description
1 polymer ?
#
loop_
_entity_poly.entity_id
_entity_poly.type
_entity_poly.pdbx_seq_one_letter_code
_entity_poly.pdbx_strand_id
1 'polypeptide(L)'
;MKRMYLFILSPFLIIVMPFLDLSASAHRAPDPLFESYVEAVEAGDWEAAEKCWLPEEVEKSKRLEITYQGVKAKYDCSSPLISLQAEISNGRVEVEIGKLEISDTLAVFDILLLAGGDTITVKYYALEKDAEWFLVYPMTALASGWDRLQTEYADIFYSDKSMINDYAVDGLDDYIEFLIEFFELNPDKIDRLRTEKIDYYLCTKEDFKNITGYDAHGLAYLSADAIITRHLPHPHELTHLIINYTLDSVPLYTLPFLQEGLACMCGGRWGKSPEVINQLGSAILKNDLCNLDDILTLQGFNVTVGMPDISYPVSSLFSGYLVEEMGIQDFKRLYLELSGSSEEVDDYSKEYVISKIWALSGLPFDSIRVGFLEYSAMHEGGGIFVYEDNPDAVSIQELTSDSLEIEISESLDCYNFIIGGVKDKLDGTILLFDDSIRLPDQYQSWMFAEQLPEHEYDGAVCGIKFDINEAGFYDYRTNILEAKFVSSFFPEAPYYDPVNKTVKFSLRKPLIPKSLESYKIILSD
;
A
#
# COMPACT_ATOMS: atom_id res chain seq x y z
N MET A 1 2.18 53.91 45.20
CA MET A 1 1.48 54.84 44.29
C MET A 1 0.55 54.01 43.40
N LYS A 2 -0.76 54.04 43.71
CA LYS A 2 -1.92 54.38 42.83
C LYS A 2 -2.14 53.41 41.65
N ARG A 3 -3.31 52.85 41.33
CA ARG A 3 -4.71 52.86 41.83
C ARG A 3 -5.40 51.75 41.00
N MET A 4 -6.01 50.72 41.59
CA MET A 4 -7.46 50.51 41.76
C MET A 4 -8.39 51.30 40.80
N TYR A 5 -9.18 50.58 40.00
CA TYR A 5 -10.56 50.96 39.67
C TYR A 5 -11.49 49.77 39.85
N LEU A 6 -12.51 50.04 40.65
CA LEU A 6 -13.67 49.24 40.98
C LEU A 6 -14.84 49.89 40.24
N PHE A 7 -15.75 49.12 39.64
CA PHE A 7 -17.14 49.54 39.49
C PHE A 7 -18.05 48.35 39.82
N ILE A 8 -18.94 48.60 40.79
CA ILE A 8 -20.05 47.77 41.24
C ILE A 8 -21.32 48.36 40.62
N LEU A 9 -22.26 47.51 40.17
CA LEU A 9 -23.70 47.64 40.41
C LEU A 9 -24.40 46.28 40.16
N SER A 10 -25.18 45.87 41.16
CA SER A 10 -25.93 44.61 41.35
C SER A 10 -27.37 44.73 40.79
N PRO A 11 -28.35 43.83 41.10
CA PRO A 11 -28.52 42.40 40.79
C PRO A 11 -29.76 42.12 39.91
N PHE A 12 -29.83 40.96 39.26
CA PHE A 12 -31.11 40.27 39.03
C PHE A 12 -31.02 38.85 39.56
N LEU A 13 -31.79 38.61 40.62
CA LEU A 13 -32.09 37.30 41.18
C LEU A 13 -33.12 36.65 40.24
N ILE A 14 -32.72 35.66 39.46
CA ILE A 14 -33.66 34.69 38.88
C ILE A 14 -33.42 33.38 39.62
N ILE A 15 -34.42 33.02 40.41
CA ILE A 15 -34.58 31.67 40.96
C ILE A 15 -34.95 30.79 39.77
N VAL A 16 -33.98 30.07 39.22
CA VAL A 16 -34.26 28.90 38.36
C VAL A 16 -34.08 27.69 39.26
N MET A 17 -35.20 27.02 39.55
CA MET A 17 -35.21 25.71 40.19
C MET A 17 -34.31 24.76 39.40
N PRO A 18 -33.47 23.93 40.05
CA PRO A 18 -32.83 22.84 39.35
C PRO A 18 -33.94 21.87 38.92
N PHE A 19 -34.21 21.82 37.62
CA PHE A 19 -34.73 20.60 37.03
C PHE A 19 -33.63 19.57 37.21
N LEU A 20 -33.83 18.68 38.18
CA LEU A 20 -33.14 17.40 38.25
C LEU A 20 -33.59 16.60 37.02
N ASP A 21 -32.87 16.72 35.91
CA ASP A 21 -32.85 15.67 34.89
C ASP A 21 -32.05 14.49 35.48
N LEU A 22 -32.77 13.66 36.23
CA LEU A 22 -32.35 12.34 36.67
C LEU A 22 -32.58 11.37 35.50
N SER A 23 -31.71 11.44 34.50
CA SER A 23 -31.38 10.32 33.63
C SER A 23 -29.93 10.40 33.17
N ALA A 24 -29.01 10.52 34.13
CA ALA A 24 -27.65 10.05 33.88
C ALA A 24 -27.72 8.51 33.91
N SER A 25 -27.71 7.88 32.74
CA SER A 25 -27.25 6.49 32.66
C SER A 25 -25.88 6.47 33.33
N ALA A 26 -25.76 5.71 34.41
CA ALA A 26 -24.46 5.46 35.02
C ALA A 26 -23.68 4.57 34.05
N HIS A 27 -23.03 5.19 33.07
CA HIS A 27 -22.08 4.50 32.19
C HIS A 27 -21.03 3.83 33.09
N ARG A 28 -20.82 2.52 32.90
CA ARG A 28 -19.74 1.82 33.60
C ARG A 28 -18.42 2.42 33.12
N ALA A 29 -17.43 2.54 34.02
CA ALA A 29 -16.10 2.94 33.59
C ALA A 29 -15.51 1.84 32.68
N PRO A 30 -14.77 2.20 31.60
CA PRO A 30 -14.12 1.23 30.73
C PRO A 30 -12.86 0.60 31.36
N ASP A 31 -12.27 1.20 32.40
CA ASP A 31 -11.04 0.74 33.06
C ASP A 31 -11.01 -0.78 33.36
N PRO A 32 -12.08 -1.39 33.91
CA PRO A 32 -12.10 -2.83 34.18
C PRO A 32 -11.98 -3.71 32.93
N LEU A 33 -12.43 -3.24 31.76
CA LEU A 33 -12.28 -3.96 30.49
C LEU A 33 -10.80 -4.07 30.13
N PHE A 34 -10.07 -2.96 30.22
CA PHE A 34 -8.67 -2.88 29.80
C PHE A 34 -7.76 -3.67 30.72
N GLU A 35 -7.96 -3.55 32.03
CA GLU A 35 -7.30 -4.38 33.03
C GLU A 35 -7.57 -5.87 32.75
N SER A 36 -8.84 -6.25 32.55
CA SER A 36 -9.21 -7.65 32.28
C SER A 36 -8.56 -8.19 31.00
N TYR A 37 -8.48 -7.38 29.94
CA TYR A 37 -7.87 -7.80 28.69
C TYR A 37 -6.36 -8.01 28.84
N VAL A 38 -5.65 -7.07 29.46
CA VAL A 38 -4.22 -7.18 29.72
C VAL A 38 -3.93 -8.40 30.60
N GLU A 39 -4.63 -8.55 31.73
CA GLU A 39 -4.47 -9.69 32.63
C GLU A 39 -4.70 -11.03 31.91
N ALA A 40 -5.70 -11.10 31.03
CA ALA A 40 -5.99 -12.30 30.24
C ALA A 40 -4.86 -12.63 29.27
N VAL A 41 -4.31 -11.64 28.56
CA VAL A 41 -3.17 -11.85 27.65
C VAL A 41 -1.90 -12.24 28.42
N GLU A 42 -1.59 -11.55 29.52
CA GLU A 42 -0.45 -11.86 30.39
C GLU A 42 -0.51 -13.30 30.91
N ALA A 43 -1.70 -13.77 31.28
CA ALA A 43 -1.95 -15.13 31.75
C ALA A 43 -2.01 -16.17 30.63
N GLY A 44 -2.10 -15.74 29.36
CA GLY A 44 -2.35 -16.63 28.22
C GLY A 44 -3.77 -17.22 28.22
N ASP A 45 -4.73 -16.58 28.89
CA ASP A 45 -6.15 -16.95 28.90
C ASP A 45 -6.87 -16.33 27.70
N TRP A 46 -6.70 -16.97 26.54
CA TRP A 46 -7.26 -16.50 25.27
C TRP A 46 -8.79 -16.49 25.23
N GLU A 47 -9.45 -17.32 26.05
CA GLU A 47 -10.91 -17.35 26.14
C GLU A 47 -11.43 -16.12 26.90
N ALA A 48 -10.74 -15.71 27.97
CA ALA A 48 -11.04 -14.46 28.68
C ALA A 48 -10.70 -13.23 27.82
N ALA A 49 -9.56 -13.26 27.12
CA ALA A 49 -9.15 -12.18 26.22
C ALA A 49 -10.17 -11.96 25.09
N GLU A 50 -10.67 -13.04 24.48
CA GLU A 50 -11.67 -12.97 23.39
C GLU A 50 -12.99 -12.32 23.86
N LYS A 51 -13.42 -12.57 25.10
CA LYS A 51 -14.64 -11.98 25.68
C LYS A 51 -14.55 -10.46 25.90
N CYS A 52 -13.35 -9.90 25.89
CA CYS A 52 -13.15 -8.45 25.97
C CYS A 52 -13.42 -7.76 24.61
N TRP A 53 -13.41 -8.51 23.51
CA TRP A 53 -13.67 -7.98 22.18
C TRP A 53 -15.14 -8.05 21.84
N LEU A 54 -15.58 -7.11 21.01
CA LEU A 54 -16.92 -7.14 20.46
C LEU A 54 -17.07 -8.42 19.62
N PRO A 55 -18.10 -9.26 19.83
CA PRO A 55 -18.20 -10.56 19.16
C PRO A 55 -18.16 -10.47 17.63
N GLU A 56 -18.74 -9.41 17.06
CA GLU A 56 -18.71 -9.17 15.63
C GLU A 56 -17.28 -8.97 15.07
N GLU A 57 -16.35 -8.41 15.86
CA GLU A 57 -14.94 -8.20 15.45
C GLU A 57 -14.14 -9.50 15.45
N VAL A 58 -14.44 -10.36 16.43
CA VAL A 58 -13.86 -11.69 16.53
C VAL A 58 -14.33 -12.54 15.35
N GLU A 59 -15.62 -12.53 15.02
CA GLU A 59 -16.15 -13.25 13.86
C GLU A 59 -15.59 -12.68 12.55
N LYS A 60 -15.48 -11.35 12.42
CA LYS A 60 -14.83 -10.70 11.29
C LYS A 60 -13.40 -11.19 11.08
N SER A 61 -12.63 -11.33 12.16
CA SER A 61 -11.26 -11.87 12.08
C SER A 61 -11.21 -13.31 11.55
N LYS A 62 -12.30 -14.09 11.62
CA LYS A 62 -12.32 -15.50 11.22
C LYS A 62 -12.88 -15.71 9.81
N ARG A 63 -13.48 -14.68 9.19
CA ARG A 63 -14.30 -14.81 7.97
C ARG A 63 -13.58 -15.37 6.75
N LEU A 64 -12.31 -15.02 6.54
CA LEU A 64 -11.51 -15.55 5.42
C LEU A 64 -10.76 -16.84 5.78
N GLU A 65 -10.96 -17.40 6.98
CA GLU A 65 -10.26 -18.60 7.49
C GLU A 65 -8.71 -18.53 7.47
N ILE A 66 -8.13 -17.34 7.26
CA ILE A 66 -6.69 -17.13 7.44
C ILE A 66 -6.36 -17.33 8.91
N THR A 67 -5.36 -18.16 9.21
CA THR A 67 -4.84 -18.41 10.54
C THR A 67 -3.33 -18.19 10.58
N TYR A 68 -2.83 -17.75 11.73
CA TYR A 68 -1.40 -17.54 11.93
C TYR A 68 -0.82 -18.59 12.88
N GLN A 69 0.23 -19.30 12.45
CA GLN A 69 0.84 -20.36 13.24
C GLN A 69 1.38 -19.80 14.56
N GLY A 70 1.05 -20.48 15.67
CA GLY A 70 1.45 -20.04 17.01
C GLY A 70 0.62 -18.87 17.58
N VAL A 71 -0.26 -18.23 16.79
CA VAL A 71 -1.07 -17.10 17.23
C VAL A 71 -2.46 -17.57 17.64
N LYS A 72 -2.84 -17.31 18.90
CA LYS A 72 -4.14 -17.72 19.45
C LYS A 72 -5.23 -16.66 19.32
N ALA A 73 -4.84 -15.39 19.35
CA ALA A 73 -5.73 -14.25 19.22
C ALA A 73 -5.54 -13.58 17.85
N LYS A 74 -6.12 -14.14 16.78
CA LYS A 74 -6.02 -13.53 15.44
C LYS A 74 -6.54 -12.08 15.44
N TYR A 75 -7.63 -11.85 16.17
CA TYR A 75 -8.26 -10.53 16.31
C TYR A 75 -7.33 -9.44 16.88
N ASP A 76 -6.14 -9.79 17.36
CA ASP A 76 -5.13 -8.81 17.76
C ASP A 76 -3.70 -9.19 17.32
N CYS A 77 -3.57 -10.06 16.30
CA CYS A 77 -2.27 -10.64 15.90
C CYS A 77 -1.21 -9.64 15.43
N SER A 78 -1.62 -8.42 15.06
CA SER A 78 -0.70 -7.36 14.63
C SER A 78 -0.16 -6.54 15.81
N SER A 79 -0.68 -6.76 17.02
CA SER A 79 -0.28 -6.03 18.21
C SER A 79 1.01 -6.61 18.81
N PRO A 80 1.97 -5.73 19.18
CA PRO A 80 3.09 -6.10 20.03
C PRO A 80 2.70 -6.79 21.34
N LEU A 81 1.49 -6.52 21.87
CA LEU A 81 0.98 -7.18 23.07
C LEU A 81 0.83 -8.70 22.87
N ILE A 82 0.39 -9.12 21.68
CA ILE A 82 0.24 -10.53 21.34
C ILE A 82 1.57 -11.14 20.93
N SER A 83 2.36 -10.43 20.12
CA SER A 83 3.63 -10.97 19.62
C SER A 83 4.69 -11.11 20.70
N LEU A 84 4.63 -10.31 21.76
CA LEU A 84 5.56 -10.34 22.91
C LEU A 84 4.96 -11.04 24.15
N GLN A 85 3.87 -11.79 23.99
CA GLN A 85 3.15 -12.38 25.12
C GLN A 85 4.05 -13.28 25.98
N ALA A 86 4.95 -14.05 25.36
CA ALA A 86 5.85 -14.93 26.10
C ALA A 86 6.86 -14.15 26.96
N GLU A 87 7.40 -13.04 26.45
CA GLU A 87 8.28 -12.10 27.14
C GLU A 87 7.55 -11.38 28.28
N ILE A 88 6.28 -11.07 28.07
CA ILE A 88 5.43 -10.46 29.10
C ILE A 88 5.21 -11.46 30.25
N SER A 89 4.74 -12.68 29.95
CA SER A 89 4.48 -13.70 30.98
C SER A 89 5.71 -14.10 31.80
N ASN A 90 6.92 -13.97 31.23
CA ASN A 90 8.16 -14.27 31.94
C ASN A 90 8.84 -13.04 32.59
N GLY A 91 8.20 -11.87 32.50
CA GLY A 91 8.64 -10.63 33.14
C GLY A 91 9.84 -9.96 32.47
N ARG A 92 10.15 -10.29 31.20
CA ARG A 92 11.15 -9.56 30.40
C ARG A 92 10.60 -8.26 29.82
N VAL A 93 9.29 -8.20 29.62
CA VAL A 93 8.55 -7.01 29.18
C VAL A 93 7.54 -6.68 30.27
N GLU A 94 7.55 -5.44 30.76
CA GLU A 94 6.53 -4.93 31.69
C GLU A 94 5.41 -4.24 30.89
N VAL A 95 4.16 -4.43 31.33
CA VAL A 95 2.98 -3.83 30.70
C VAL A 95 2.40 -2.78 31.64
N GLU A 96 2.25 -1.56 31.14
CA GLU A 96 1.56 -0.48 31.85
C GLU A 96 0.36 0.02 31.04
N ILE A 97 -0.76 0.27 31.72
CA ILE A 97 -1.89 0.99 31.11
C ILE A 97 -1.56 2.48 31.15
N GLY A 98 -1.44 3.05 29.95
CA GLY A 98 -1.06 4.43 29.72
C GLY A 98 -2.25 5.39 29.76
N LYS A 99 -2.27 6.31 28.79
CA LYS A 99 -3.29 7.36 28.71
C LYS A 99 -4.65 6.77 28.37
N LEU A 100 -5.68 7.24 29.06
CA LEU A 100 -7.08 6.93 28.80
C LEU A 100 -7.84 8.20 28.43
N GLU A 101 -8.51 8.17 27.29
CA GLU A 101 -9.42 9.21 26.81
C GLU A 101 -10.82 8.61 26.68
N ILE A 102 -11.81 9.22 27.33
CA ILE A 102 -13.19 8.76 27.29
C ILE A 102 -14.06 9.88 26.72
N SER A 103 -14.91 9.50 25.77
CA SER A 103 -16.07 10.25 25.28
C SER A 103 -17.33 9.43 25.51
N ASP A 104 -18.52 9.97 25.21
CA ASP A 104 -19.83 9.38 25.55
C ASP A 104 -19.90 7.85 25.32
N THR A 105 -19.54 7.37 24.13
CA THR A 105 -19.61 5.94 23.77
C THR A 105 -18.30 5.35 23.26
N LEU A 106 -17.21 6.12 23.27
CA LEU A 106 -15.90 5.72 22.77
C LEU A 106 -14.84 5.99 23.82
N ALA A 107 -14.05 4.96 24.11
CA ALA A 107 -12.86 5.04 24.94
C ALA A 107 -11.64 4.67 24.09
N VAL A 108 -10.55 5.41 24.28
CA VAL A 108 -9.25 5.17 23.65
C VAL A 108 -8.22 5.05 24.75
N PHE A 109 -7.43 3.99 24.72
CA PHE A 109 -6.39 3.79 25.71
C PHE A 109 -5.08 3.31 25.07
N ASP A 110 -3.99 3.69 25.71
CA ASP A 110 -2.65 3.27 25.32
C ASP A 110 -2.17 2.14 26.26
N ILE A 111 -1.59 1.09 25.69
CA ILE A 111 -0.80 0.09 26.41
C ILE A 111 0.67 0.38 26.15
N LEU A 112 1.46 0.44 27.21
CA LEU A 112 2.90 0.66 27.16
C LEU A 112 3.62 -0.65 27.45
N LEU A 113 4.44 -1.11 26.52
CA LEU A 113 5.32 -2.26 26.70
C LEU A 113 6.73 -1.77 26.94
N LEU A 114 7.30 -2.10 28.10
CA LEU A 114 8.59 -1.63 28.56
C LEU A 114 9.62 -2.77 28.49
N ALA A 115 10.62 -2.63 27.62
CA ALA A 115 11.63 -3.66 27.38
C ALA A 115 13.01 -3.03 27.20
N GLY A 116 13.98 -3.38 28.05
CA GLY A 116 15.39 -3.03 27.83
C GLY A 116 15.72 -1.52 27.80
N GLY A 117 14.81 -0.65 28.24
CA GLY A 117 14.95 0.81 28.18
C GLY A 117 14.16 1.48 27.04
N ASP A 118 13.55 0.68 26.17
CA ASP A 118 12.63 1.14 25.12
C ASP A 118 11.17 1.01 25.58
N THR A 119 10.32 1.88 25.02
CA THR A 119 8.87 1.88 25.26
C THR A 119 8.15 1.75 23.94
N ILE A 120 7.34 0.71 23.79
CA ILE A 120 6.43 0.55 22.67
C ILE A 120 5.03 0.93 23.14
N THR A 121 4.39 1.87 22.44
CA THR A 121 3.01 2.29 22.74
C THR A 121 2.06 1.68 21.72
N VAL A 122 1.07 0.93 22.20
CA VAL A 122 0.01 0.34 21.39
C VAL A 122 -1.31 1.00 21.75
N LYS A 123 -2.06 1.49 20.75
CA LYS A 123 -3.34 2.17 20.96
C LYS A 123 -4.50 1.22 20.72
N TYR A 124 -5.44 1.17 21.64
CA TYR A 124 -6.66 0.37 21.56
C TYR A 124 -7.90 1.24 21.67
N TYR A 125 -9.00 0.74 21.09
CA TYR A 125 -10.29 1.40 21.02
C TYR A 125 -11.36 0.51 21.66
N ALA A 126 -12.29 1.13 22.38
CA ALA A 126 -13.45 0.43 22.92
C ALA A 126 -14.74 1.24 22.73
N LEU A 127 -15.82 0.53 22.48
CA LEU A 127 -17.16 1.09 22.36
C LEU A 127 -18.08 0.54 23.43
N GLU A 128 -19.00 1.39 23.92
CA GLU A 128 -20.08 0.94 24.79
C GLU A 128 -21.25 0.43 23.94
N LYS A 129 -21.64 -0.83 24.15
CA LYS A 129 -22.82 -1.47 23.54
C LYS A 129 -23.62 -2.15 24.64
N ASP A 130 -24.93 -1.85 24.70
CA ASP A 130 -25.85 -2.41 25.70
C ASP A 130 -25.37 -2.24 27.16
N ALA A 131 -24.74 -1.09 27.47
CA ALA A 131 -24.15 -0.74 28.77
C ALA A 131 -22.95 -1.60 29.21
N GLU A 132 -22.29 -2.26 28.25
CA GLU A 132 -21.02 -2.95 28.42
C GLU A 132 -19.99 -2.40 27.43
N TRP A 133 -18.72 -2.36 27.84
CA TRP A 133 -17.62 -1.92 26.99
C TRP A 133 -16.99 -3.12 26.30
N PHE A 134 -16.65 -2.95 25.02
CA PHE A 134 -15.97 -3.97 24.22
C PHE A 134 -14.82 -3.34 23.44
N LEU A 135 -13.70 -4.06 23.32
CA LEU A 135 -12.63 -3.72 22.40
C LEU A 135 -13.12 -3.87 20.96
N VAL A 136 -12.70 -2.93 20.11
CA VAL A 136 -13.04 -2.89 18.68
C VAL A 136 -11.82 -2.49 17.87
N TYR A 137 -11.85 -2.76 16.56
CA TYR A 137 -10.82 -2.25 15.67
C TYR A 137 -10.88 -0.72 15.55
N PRO A 138 -9.75 -0.06 15.23
CA PRO A 138 -9.76 1.38 15.01
C PRO A 138 -10.73 1.77 13.88
N MET A 139 -10.85 0.92 12.85
CA MET A 139 -11.77 1.17 11.74
C MET A 139 -13.23 1.18 12.20
N THR A 140 -13.63 0.29 13.10
CA THR A 140 -14.99 0.27 13.64
C THR A 140 -15.29 1.50 14.48
N ALA A 141 -14.32 1.96 15.27
CA ALA A 141 -14.45 3.17 16.08
C ALA A 141 -14.45 4.45 15.24
N LEU A 142 -13.55 4.57 14.27
CA LEU A 142 -13.26 5.82 13.57
C LEU A 142 -13.97 5.95 12.21
N ALA A 143 -14.38 4.84 11.60
CA ALA A 143 -15.10 4.82 10.31
C ALA A 143 -16.60 4.51 10.45
N SER A 144 -17.17 4.56 11.66
CA SER A 144 -18.57 4.20 11.95
C SER A 144 -19.63 4.96 11.13
N GLY A 145 -19.28 6.13 10.58
CA GLY A 145 -20.16 6.96 9.75
C GLY A 145 -19.73 7.11 8.30
N TRP A 146 -18.75 6.34 7.83
CA TRP A 146 -18.24 6.45 6.47
C TRP A 146 -19.24 5.90 5.46
N ASP A 147 -19.23 6.48 4.26
CA ASP A 147 -20.02 5.96 3.14
C ASP A 147 -19.44 4.63 2.67
N ARG A 148 -20.29 3.79 2.05
CA ARG A 148 -19.91 2.46 1.57
C ARG A 148 -20.31 2.25 0.12
N LEU A 149 -19.41 1.63 -0.64
CA LEU A 149 -19.64 1.05 -1.96
C LEU A 149 -19.28 -0.44 -1.90
N GLN A 150 -19.87 -1.23 -2.80
CA GLN A 150 -19.65 -2.67 -2.83
C GLN A 150 -19.37 -3.09 -4.27
N THR A 151 -18.35 -3.93 -4.45
CA THR A 151 -17.98 -4.56 -5.73
C THR A 151 -18.29 -6.06 -5.68
N GLU A 152 -17.84 -6.86 -6.64
CA GLU A 152 -17.97 -8.32 -6.56
C GLU A 152 -17.18 -8.89 -5.38
N TYR A 153 -15.97 -8.41 -5.13
CA TYR A 153 -15.06 -8.97 -4.13
C TYR A 153 -14.75 -8.06 -2.94
N ALA A 154 -15.19 -6.80 -2.93
CA ALA A 154 -14.82 -5.83 -1.90
C ALA A 154 -15.99 -5.00 -1.35
N ASP A 155 -15.84 -4.59 -0.09
CA ASP A 155 -16.62 -3.55 0.57
C ASP A 155 -15.71 -2.33 0.81
N ILE A 156 -15.99 -1.23 0.11
CA ILE A 156 -15.17 -0.02 0.13
C ILE A 156 -15.84 1.03 1.01
N PHE A 157 -15.26 1.28 2.17
CA PHE A 157 -15.62 2.36 3.10
C PHE A 157 -14.75 3.58 2.81
N TYR A 158 -15.34 4.77 2.76
CA TYR A 158 -14.59 5.99 2.46
C TYR A 158 -15.08 7.22 3.24
N SER A 159 -14.13 8.06 3.65
CA SER A 159 -14.40 9.34 4.32
C SER A 159 -14.63 10.49 3.36
N ASP A 160 -14.03 10.44 2.17
CA ASP A 160 -14.10 11.52 1.17
C ASP A 160 -14.46 10.97 -0.21
N LYS A 161 -15.61 11.44 -0.72
CA LYS A 161 -16.13 11.07 -2.03
C LYS A 161 -15.26 11.57 -3.19
N SER A 162 -14.38 12.54 -2.96
CA SER A 162 -13.42 13.03 -3.97
C SER A 162 -12.37 11.99 -4.35
N MET A 163 -12.19 10.94 -3.55
CA MET A 163 -11.20 9.90 -3.80
C MET A 163 -11.70 8.76 -4.71
N ILE A 164 -12.97 8.79 -5.10
CA ILE A 164 -13.63 7.68 -5.80
C ILE A 164 -14.01 8.03 -7.22
N ASN A 165 -13.74 7.09 -8.12
CA ASN A 165 -14.26 7.05 -9.48
C ASN A 165 -14.52 5.59 -9.89
N ASP A 166 -15.46 5.38 -10.81
CA ASP A 166 -15.90 4.04 -11.20
C ASP A 166 -14.77 3.22 -11.86
N TYR A 167 -13.85 3.86 -12.59
CA TYR A 167 -12.73 3.17 -13.23
C TYR A 167 -11.78 2.51 -12.22
N ALA A 168 -11.46 3.20 -11.12
CA ALA A 168 -10.67 2.64 -10.03
C ALA A 168 -11.40 1.56 -9.24
N VAL A 169 -12.73 1.66 -9.13
CA VAL A 169 -13.57 0.65 -8.47
C VAL A 169 -13.62 -0.63 -9.29
N ASP A 170 -13.85 -0.52 -10.61
CA ASP A 170 -13.81 -1.67 -11.52
C ASP A 170 -12.42 -2.30 -11.57
N GLY A 171 -11.37 -1.46 -11.63
CA GLY A 171 -9.98 -1.92 -11.62
C GLY A 171 -9.55 -2.65 -10.33
N LEU A 172 -10.28 -2.49 -9.22
CA LEU A 172 -10.06 -3.29 -8.02
C LEU A 172 -10.49 -4.75 -8.24
N ASP A 173 -11.69 -4.97 -8.79
CA ASP A 173 -12.17 -6.32 -9.07
C ASP A 173 -11.30 -7.00 -10.14
N ASP A 174 -10.95 -6.29 -11.22
CA ASP A 174 -10.04 -6.80 -12.26
C ASP A 174 -8.71 -7.28 -11.65
N TYR A 175 -8.16 -6.52 -10.69
CA TYR A 175 -6.92 -6.89 -10.03
C TYR A 175 -7.09 -8.07 -9.05
N ILE A 176 -8.22 -8.16 -8.34
CA ILE A 176 -8.54 -9.33 -7.51
C ILE A 176 -8.66 -10.58 -8.40
N GLU A 177 -9.27 -10.48 -9.58
CA GLU A 177 -9.37 -11.58 -10.54
C GLU A 177 -8.01 -12.01 -11.07
N PHE A 178 -7.13 -11.05 -11.39
CA PHE A 178 -5.74 -11.33 -11.70
C PHE A 178 -5.05 -12.13 -10.59
N LEU A 179 -5.20 -11.73 -9.32
CA LEU A 179 -4.60 -12.46 -8.20
C LEU A 179 -5.24 -13.85 -7.98
N ILE A 180 -6.55 -13.99 -8.20
CA ILE A 180 -7.26 -15.28 -8.16
C ILE A 180 -6.63 -16.24 -9.19
N GLU A 181 -6.41 -15.78 -10.42
CA GLU A 181 -5.78 -16.58 -11.48
C GLU A 181 -4.31 -16.86 -11.17
N PHE A 182 -3.54 -15.82 -10.84
CA PHE A 182 -2.10 -15.92 -10.56
C PHE A 182 -1.81 -16.88 -9.41
N PHE A 183 -2.57 -16.78 -8.32
CA PHE A 183 -2.45 -17.69 -7.19
C PHE A 183 -3.30 -18.96 -7.33
N GLU A 184 -3.88 -19.24 -8.49
CA GLU A 184 -4.64 -20.48 -8.76
C GLU A 184 -5.64 -20.83 -7.64
N LEU A 185 -6.43 -19.84 -7.19
CA LEU A 185 -7.40 -20.05 -6.12
C LEU A 185 -8.46 -21.07 -6.54
N ASN A 186 -8.83 -21.95 -5.61
CA ASN A 186 -9.90 -22.92 -5.85
C ASN A 186 -11.29 -22.24 -5.81
N PRO A 187 -12.31 -22.83 -6.45
CA PRO A 187 -13.66 -22.25 -6.50
C PRO A 187 -14.28 -21.95 -5.14
N ASP A 188 -14.05 -22.79 -4.13
CA ASP A 188 -14.62 -22.58 -2.79
C ASP A 188 -14.07 -21.30 -2.15
N LYS A 189 -12.77 -21.02 -2.32
CA LYS A 189 -12.15 -19.77 -1.88
C LYS A 189 -12.66 -18.56 -2.66
N ILE A 190 -12.89 -18.69 -3.96
CA ILE A 190 -13.44 -17.61 -4.77
C ILE A 190 -14.87 -17.27 -4.31
N ASP A 191 -15.72 -18.28 -4.10
CA ASP A 191 -17.11 -18.09 -3.66
C ASP A 191 -17.19 -17.50 -2.24
N ARG A 192 -16.28 -17.91 -1.35
CA ARG A 192 -16.14 -17.24 -0.05
C ARG A 192 -15.72 -15.79 -0.20
N LEU A 193 -14.74 -15.49 -1.07
CA LEU A 193 -14.29 -14.11 -1.26
C LEU A 193 -15.42 -13.21 -1.76
N ARG A 194 -16.26 -13.70 -2.67
CA ARG A 194 -17.48 -13.01 -3.14
C ARG A 194 -18.49 -12.74 -2.03
N THR A 195 -18.60 -13.68 -1.08
CA THR A 195 -19.58 -13.65 0.00
C THR A 195 -19.12 -12.76 1.15
N GLU A 196 -17.90 -12.97 1.64
CA GLU A 196 -17.34 -12.29 2.81
C GLU A 196 -16.76 -10.92 2.48
N LYS A 197 -16.25 -10.77 1.25
CA LYS A 197 -15.60 -9.57 0.69
C LYS A 197 -14.37 -9.10 1.48
N ILE A 198 -13.50 -8.38 0.79
CA ILE A 198 -12.37 -7.69 1.41
C ILE A 198 -12.83 -6.31 1.83
N ASP A 199 -12.59 -5.95 3.09
CA ASP A 199 -12.87 -4.60 3.55
C ASP A 199 -11.74 -3.68 3.11
N TYR A 200 -12.10 -2.63 2.38
CA TYR A 200 -11.24 -1.54 1.99
C TYR A 200 -11.64 -0.27 2.74
N TYR A 201 -10.71 0.32 3.47
CA TYR A 201 -10.87 1.63 4.07
C TYR A 201 -10.06 2.65 3.26
N LEU A 202 -10.73 3.39 2.39
CA LEU A 202 -10.15 4.44 1.58
C LEU A 202 -10.13 5.75 2.37
N CYS A 203 -8.94 6.16 2.76
CA CYS A 203 -8.67 7.16 3.76
C CYS A 203 -8.01 8.41 3.16
N THR A 204 -8.38 9.59 3.66
CA THR A 204 -7.48 10.75 3.54
C THR A 204 -6.17 10.48 4.29
N LYS A 205 -5.14 11.32 4.08
CA LYS A 205 -3.88 11.20 4.83
C LYS A 205 -4.10 11.28 6.36
N GLU A 206 -5.03 12.14 6.80
CA GLU A 206 -5.34 12.31 8.22
C GLU A 206 -6.04 11.07 8.79
N ASP A 207 -7.06 10.56 8.08
CA ASP A 207 -7.78 9.36 8.49
C ASP A 207 -6.85 8.15 8.58
N PHE A 208 -5.98 7.96 7.58
CA PHE A 208 -5.01 6.86 7.55
C PHE A 208 -4.12 6.88 8.79
N LYS A 209 -3.59 8.07 9.13
CA LYS A 209 -2.73 8.24 10.31
C LYS A 209 -3.49 8.01 11.61
N ASN A 210 -4.74 8.45 11.71
CA ASN A 210 -5.57 8.25 12.91
C ASN A 210 -5.91 6.76 13.12
N ILE A 211 -6.20 6.05 12.03
CA ILE A 211 -6.58 4.64 12.03
C ILE A 211 -5.36 3.73 12.30
N THR A 212 -4.23 4.00 11.64
CA THR A 212 -3.07 3.08 11.65
C THR A 212 -1.94 3.51 12.58
N GLY A 213 -1.84 4.80 12.90
CA GLY A 213 -0.69 5.41 13.60
C GLY A 213 0.51 5.74 12.71
N TYR A 214 0.49 5.35 11.42
CA TYR A 214 1.65 5.48 10.51
C TYR A 214 1.45 6.59 9.47
N ASP A 215 2.57 7.10 8.92
CA ASP A 215 2.57 7.95 7.71
C ASP A 215 3.00 7.11 6.51
N ALA A 216 2.05 6.35 5.96
CA ALA A 216 2.25 5.47 4.80
C ALA A 216 1.12 5.66 3.76
N HIS A 217 1.14 4.85 2.69
CA HIS A 217 0.12 4.88 1.63
C HIS A 217 -0.91 3.75 1.76
N GLY A 218 -0.53 2.63 2.38
CA GLY A 218 -1.34 1.44 2.53
C GLY A 218 -0.90 0.60 3.73
N LEU A 219 -1.79 -0.25 4.22
CA LEU A 219 -1.53 -1.29 5.21
C LEU A 219 -2.53 -2.44 5.04
N ALA A 220 -2.04 -3.66 4.87
CA ALA A 220 -2.82 -4.88 5.10
C ALA A 220 -2.99 -5.13 6.62
N TYR A 221 -4.19 -4.91 7.14
CA TYR A 221 -4.51 -5.08 8.56
C TYR A 221 -4.88 -6.54 8.85
N LEU A 222 -3.88 -7.35 9.17
CA LEU A 222 -3.95 -8.82 9.26
C LEU A 222 -4.98 -9.34 10.27
N SER A 223 -5.26 -8.57 11.33
CA SER A 223 -6.21 -8.99 12.37
C SER A 223 -7.66 -8.96 11.90
N ALA A 224 -7.99 -8.07 10.96
CA ALA A 224 -9.35 -7.89 10.45
C ALA A 224 -9.53 -8.32 8.98
N ASP A 225 -8.47 -8.86 8.35
CA ASP A 225 -8.43 -9.17 6.92
C ASP A 225 -8.91 -7.98 6.06
N ALA A 226 -8.34 -6.80 6.31
CA ALA A 226 -8.75 -5.53 5.70
C ALA A 226 -7.56 -4.79 5.08
N ILE A 227 -7.84 -3.96 4.07
CA ILE A 227 -6.88 -3.05 3.46
C ILE A 227 -7.23 -1.62 3.87
N ILE A 228 -6.28 -0.91 4.45
CA ILE A 228 -6.41 0.52 4.78
C ILE A 228 -5.50 1.25 3.81
N THR A 229 -6.02 2.20 3.05
CA THR A 229 -5.29 2.77 1.90
C THR A 229 -5.65 4.22 1.64
N ARG A 230 -4.73 4.96 1.03
CA ARG A 230 -4.94 6.34 0.55
C ARG A 230 -5.26 6.44 -0.94
N HIS A 231 -5.34 5.31 -1.66
CA HIS A 231 -5.73 5.26 -3.06
C HIS A 231 -6.39 3.94 -3.43
N LEU A 232 -7.12 3.95 -4.54
CA LEU A 232 -7.89 2.83 -5.04
C LEU A 232 -7.53 2.58 -6.52
N PRO A 233 -7.24 1.33 -6.93
CA PRO A 233 -6.95 0.17 -6.07
C PRO A 233 -5.63 0.36 -5.29
N HIS A 234 -5.33 -0.55 -4.35
CA HIS A 234 -3.99 -0.65 -3.73
C HIS A 234 -3.41 -2.07 -3.92
N PRO A 235 -2.92 -2.39 -5.13
CA PRO A 235 -2.48 -3.73 -5.53
C PRO A 235 -1.45 -4.41 -4.60
N HIS A 236 -0.49 -3.63 -4.08
CA HIS A 236 0.57 -4.13 -3.20
C HIS A 236 0.03 -4.76 -1.90
N GLU A 237 -0.74 -4.01 -1.08
CA GLU A 237 -1.35 -4.55 0.14
C GLU A 237 -2.34 -5.68 -0.14
N LEU A 238 -3.05 -5.61 -1.27
CA LEU A 238 -3.96 -6.68 -1.66
C LEU A 238 -3.20 -7.98 -1.92
N THR A 239 -2.01 -7.91 -2.50
CA THR A 239 -1.15 -9.09 -2.70
C THR A 239 -0.78 -9.73 -1.36
N HIS A 240 -0.40 -8.94 -0.34
CA HIS A 240 -0.12 -9.43 1.01
C HIS A 240 -1.30 -10.21 1.62
N LEU A 241 -2.53 -9.70 1.45
CA LEU A 241 -3.72 -10.38 1.96
C LEU A 241 -4.04 -11.67 1.19
N ILE A 242 -4.02 -11.62 -0.15
CA ILE A 242 -4.43 -12.77 -0.97
C ILE A 242 -3.44 -13.93 -0.88
N ILE A 243 -2.13 -13.68 -0.75
CA ILE A 243 -1.18 -14.79 -0.52
C ILE A 243 -1.48 -15.51 0.80
N ASN A 244 -1.76 -14.76 1.88
CA ASN A 244 -2.13 -15.35 3.17
C ASN A 244 -3.45 -16.12 3.06
N TYR A 245 -4.44 -15.56 2.35
CA TYR A 245 -5.70 -16.25 2.03
C TYR A 245 -5.49 -17.54 1.26
N THR A 246 -4.52 -17.56 0.34
CA THR A 246 -4.22 -18.74 -0.46
C THR A 246 -3.58 -19.86 0.36
N LEU A 247 -2.78 -19.52 1.36
CA LEU A 247 -1.99 -20.45 2.15
C LEU A 247 -2.72 -21.00 3.41
N ASP A 248 -3.85 -20.41 3.80
CA ASP A 248 -4.70 -20.76 4.97
C ASP A 248 -4.02 -20.61 6.33
N SER A 249 -2.91 -21.32 6.58
CA SER A 249 -2.20 -21.32 7.86
C SER A 249 -0.74 -20.92 7.66
N VAL A 250 -0.44 -19.64 7.92
CA VAL A 250 0.87 -19.05 7.63
C VAL A 250 1.59 -18.67 8.93
N PRO A 251 2.91 -18.79 9.04
CA PRO A 251 3.62 -18.11 10.11
C PRO A 251 3.49 -16.58 9.98
N LEU A 252 3.57 -15.86 11.09
CA LEU A 252 3.32 -14.41 11.10
C LEU A 252 4.37 -13.60 10.34
N TYR A 253 5.59 -14.12 10.24
CA TYR A 253 6.71 -13.47 9.56
C TYR A 253 7.19 -14.31 8.38
N THR A 254 7.55 -13.63 7.29
CA THR A 254 8.19 -14.21 6.12
C THR A 254 9.47 -13.44 5.82
N LEU A 255 10.48 -14.09 5.24
CA LEU A 255 11.65 -13.36 4.76
C LEU A 255 11.22 -12.21 3.82
N PRO A 256 11.68 -10.96 4.06
CA PRO A 256 11.15 -9.79 3.36
C PRO A 256 11.29 -9.84 1.84
N PHE A 257 12.35 -10.47 1.31
CA PHE A 257 12.52 -10.57 -0.14
C PHE A 257 11.41 -11.38 -0.83
N LEU A 258 10.75 -12.30 -0.11
CA LEU A 258 9.60 -13.03 -0.64
C LEU A 258 8.31 -12.26 -0.42
N GLN A 259 8.10 -11.73 0.79
CA GLN A 259 6.90 -10.98 1.16
C GLN A 259 6.75 -9.71 0.31
N GLU A 260 7.75 -8.83 0.38
CA GLU A 260 7.75 -7.55 -0.30
C GLU A 260 8.09 -7.67 -1.77
N GLY A 261 8.93 -8.65 -2.12
CA GLY A 261 9.23 -8.96 -3.52
C GLY A 261 7.99 -9.42 -4.28
N LEU A 262 7.21 -10.36 -3.73
CA LEU A 262 5.95 -10.80 -4.34
C LEU A 262 4.93 -9.65 -4.45
N ALA A 263 4.77 -8.86 -3.40
CA ALA A 263 3.85 -7.71 -3.41
C ALA A 263 4.25 -6.64 -4.43
N CYS A 264 5.55 -6.40 -4.62
CA CYS A 264 6.04 -5.50 -5.68
C CYS A 264 5.91 -6.10 -7.08
N MET A 265 6.17 -7.39 -7.23
CA MET A 265 6.06 -8.09 -8.51
C MET A 265 4.61 -8.07 -9.01
N CYS A 266 3.65 -8.32 -8.13
CA CYS A 266 2.24 -8.34 -8.52
C CYS A 266 1.62 -6.94 -8.54
N GLY A 267 1.98 -6.07 -7.60
CA GLY A 267 1.22 -4.85 -7.31
C GLY A 267 2.03 -3.56 -7.28
N GLY A 268 3.33 -3.61 -7.55
CA GLY A 268 4.21 -2.46 -7.53
C GLY A 268 4.37 -1.86 -6.13
N ARG A 269 4.67 -0.56 -6.04
CA ARG A 269 4.92 0.12 -4.75
C ARG A 269 4.77 1.64 -4.83
N TRP A 270 4.12 2.24 -3.83
CA TRP A 270 3.97 3.70 -3.68
C TRP A 270 3.46 4.37 -4.96
N GLY A 271 2.34 3.87 -5.48
CA GLY A 271 1.74 4.37 -6.72
C GLY A 271 2.64 4.17 -7.96
N LYS A 272 3.54 3.19 -7.98
CA LYS A 272 4.31 2.79 -9.17
C LYS A 272 3.92 1.37 -9.54
N SER A 273 3.71 1.12 -10.83
CA SER A 273 3.40 -0.22 -11.36
C SER A 273 4.57 -1.20 -11.16
N PRO A 274 4.31 -2.52 -11.22
CA PRO A 274 5.37 -3.54 -11.23
C PRO A 274 6.46 -3.28 -12.27
N GLU A 275 6.11 -2.82 -13.47
CA GLU A 275 7.04 -2.53 -14.56
C GLU A 275 8.05 -1.45 -14.17
N VAL A 276 7.58 -0.38 -13.52
CA VAL A 276 8.43 0.71 -13.04
C VAL A 276 9.34 0.24 -11.92
N ILE A 277 8.81 -0.59 -11.00
CA ILE A 277 9.61 -1.15 -9.90
C ILE A 277 10.68 -2.12 -10.44
N ASN A 278 10.34 -2.97 -11.39
CA ASN A 278 11.27 -3.91 -12.01
C ASN A 278 12.37 -3.18 -12.79
N GLN A 279 12.04 -2.11 -13.52
CA GLN A 279 13.05 -1.27 -14.17
C GLN A 279 14.04 -0.67 -13.16
N LEU A 280 13.53 -0.15 -12.04
CA LEU A 280 14.37 0.38 -10.97
C LEU A 280 15.28 -0.73 -10.40
N GLY A 281 14.76 -1.95 -10.22
CA GLY A 281 15.52 -3.10 -9.77
C GLY A 281 16.67 -3.44 -10.72
N SER A 282 16.41 -3.43 -12.03
CA SER A 282 17.44 -3.70 -13.04
C SER A 282 18.50 -2.61 -13.06
N ALA A 283 18.10 -1.34 -12.92
CA ALA A 283 19.05 -0.23 -12.79
C ALA A 283 19.92 -0.36 -11.53
N ILE A 284 19.35 -0.74 -10.39
CA ILE A 284 20.07 -0.96 -9.12
C ILE A 284 21.14 -2.05 -9.29
N LEU A 285 20.78 -3.19 -9.88
CA LEU A 285 21.69 -4.30 -10.12
C LEU A 285 22.80 -3.93 -11.09
N LYS A 286 22.45 -3.28 -12.22
CA LYS A 286 23.40 -2.86 -13.26
C LYS A 286 24.44 -1.87 -12.76
N ASN A 287 24.07 -1.03 -11.79
CA ASN A 287 24.94 -0.03 -11.20
C ASN A 287 25.62 -0.51 -9.90
N ASP A 288 25.56 -1.82 -9.59
CA ASP A 288 26.15 -2.44 -8.38
C ASP A 288 25.72 -1.77 -7.06
N LEU A 289 24.49 -1.22 -7.01
CA LEU A 289 23.96 -0.57 -5.80
C LEU A 289 23.44 -1.57 -4.76
N CYS A 290 23.08 -2.77 -5.21
CA CYS A 290 22.67 -3.92 -4.39
C CYS A 290 22.87 -5.19 -5.21
N ASN A 291 23.25 -6.29 -4.57
CA ASN A 291 23.33 -7.61 -5.20
C ASN A 291 22.27 -8.56 -4.64
N LEU A 292 22.03 -9.67 -5.34
CA LEU A 292 21.08 -10.70 -4.91
C LEU A 292 21.39 -11.20 -3.48
N ASP A 293 22.67 -11.38 -3.19
CA ASP A 293 23.15 -11.90 -1.91
C ASP A 293 22.85 -11.00 -0.70
N ASP A 294 22.59 -9.71 -0.95
CA ASP A 294 22.37 -8.71 0.10
C ASP A 294 20.94 -8.78 0.65
N ILE A 295 19.99 -9.34 -0.11
CA ILE A 295 18.56 -9.37 0.26
C ILE A 295 18.08 -10.72 0.82
N LEU A 296 18.91 -11.78 0.78
CA LEU A 296 18.47 -13.15 1.11
C LEU A 296 18.15 -13.40 2.59
N THR A 297 18.57 -12.53 3.49
CA THR A 297 18.40 -12.70 4.95
C THR A 297 17.71 -11.47 5.54
N LEU A 298 17.06 -11.62 6.69
CA LEU A 298 16.40 -10.49 7.37
C LEU A 298 17.39 -9.35 7.65
N GLN A 299 18.54 -9.67 8.24
CA GLN A 299 19.63 -8.72 8.51
C GLN A 299 20.20 -8.09 7.22
N GLY A 300 20.38 -8.88 6.16
CA GLY A 300 20.81 -8.36 4.87
C GLY A 300 19.85 -7.31 4.33
N PHE A 301 18.57 -7.68 4.27
CA PHE A 301 17.52 -6.83 3.72
C PHE A 301 17.29 -5.56 4.54
N ASN A 302 17.11 -5.68 5.86
CA ASN A 302 16.71 -4.57 6.73
C ASN A 302 17.87 -3.70 7.22
N VAL A 303 19.11 -4.24 7.29
CA VAL A 303 20.24 -3.51 7.87
C VAL A 303 21.35 -3.28 6.85
N THR A 304 21.71 -4.29 6.04
CA THR A 304 22.80 -4.13 5.07
C THR A 304 22.36 -3.25 3.90
N VAL A 305 21.21 -3.55 3.30
CA VAL A 305 20.59 -2.68 2.30
C VAL A 305 19.88 -1.51 2.99
N GLY A 306 18.98 -1.82 3.93
CA GLY A 306 18.36 -0.83 4.84
C GLY A 306 17.51 0.24 4.16
N MET A 307 17.25 0.09 2.85
CA MET A 307 16.52 1.06 2.04
C MET A 307 15.49 0.32 1.20
N PRO A 308 14.18 0.43 1.54
CA PRO A 308 13.11 -0.17 0.76
C PRO A 308 13.08 0.25 -0.72
N ASP A 309 13.51 1.48 -1.03
CA ASP A 309 13.67 1.96 -2.42
C ASP A 309 14.76 1.21 -3.22
N ILE A 310 15.59 0.40 -2.56
CA ILE A 310 16.63 -0.44 -3.16
C ILE A 310 16.27 -1.92 -3.05
N SER A 311 15.94 -2.40 -1.84
CA SER A 311 15.71 -3.83 -1.60
C SER A 311 14.44 -4.36 -2.26
N TYR A 312 13.35 -3.57 -2.28
CA TYR A 312 12.06 -4.01 -2.82
C TYR A 312 12.12 -4.19 -4.35
N PRO A 313 12.69 -3.26 -5.15
CA PRO A 313 12.87 -3.47 -6.59
C PRO A 313 13.68 -4.71 -6.95
N VAL A 314 14.79 -4.98 -6.25
CA VAL A 314 15.62 -6.17 -6.50
C VAL A 314 14.86 -7.44 -6.11
N SER A 315 14.12 -7.38 -5.00
CA SER A 315 13.30 -8.50 -4.53
C SER A 315 12.10 -8.75 -5.44
N SER A 316 11.51 -7.71 -6.04
CA SER A 316 10.46 -7.81 -7.06
C SER A 316 10.91 -8.66 -8.25
N LEU A 317 12.07 -8.32 -8.82
CA LEU A 317 12.68 -9.09 -9.90
C LEU A 317 13.01 -10.51 -9.47
N PHE A 318 13.52 -10.70 -8.25
CA PHE A 318 13.93 -12.02 -7.80
C PHE A 318 12.73 -12.93 -7.53
N SER A 319 11.67 -12.42 -6.90
CA SER A 319 10.41 -13.14 -6.76
C SER A 319 9.80 -13.48 -8.12
N GLY A 320 9.80 -12.54 -9.07
CA GLY A 320 9.36 -12.78 -10.45
C GLY A 320 10.12 -13.90 -11.12
N TYR A 321 11.46 -13.84 -11.08
CA TYR A 321 12.32 -14.90 -11.61
C TYR A 321 12.03 -16.26 -10.95
N LEU A 322 11.92 -16.30 -9.61
CA LEU A 322 11.64 -17.55 -8.91
C LEU A 322 10.28 -18.13 -9.31
N VAL A 323 9.23 -17.30 -9.42
CA VAL A 323 7.90 -17.75 -9.88
C VAL A 323 7.97 -18.32 -11.30
N GLU A 324 8.69 -17.68 -12.23
CA GLU A 324 8.84 -18.20 -13.59
C GLU A 324 9.65 -19.50 -13.64
N GLU A 325 10.69 -19.62 -12.81
CA GLU A 325 11.59 -20.78 -12.80
C GLU A 325 10.95 -22.03 -12.18
N MET A 326 10.28 -21.89 -11.02
CA MET A 326 9.74 -23.05 -10.29
C MET A 326 8.21 -23.18 -10.38
N GLY A 327 7.52 -22.17 -10.87
CA GLY A 327 6.06 -22.08 -10.87
C GLY A 327 5.48 -21.64 -9.52
N ILE A 328 4.26 -21.11 -9.55
CA ILE A 328 3.63 -20.48 -8.37
C ILE A 328 3.40 -21.44 -7.21
N GLN A 329 3.13 -22.72 -7.48
CA GLN A 329 2.90 -23.73 -6.43
C GLN A 329 4.17 -24.02 -5.62
N ASP A 330 5.33 -24.05 -6.28
CA ASP A 330 6.62 -24.29 -5.63
C ASP A 330 7.09 -23.02 -4.95
N PHE A 331 6.80 -21.85 -5.53
CA PHE A 331 7.03 -20.56 -4.89
C PHE A 331 6.24 -20.42 -3.58
N LYS A 332 4.95 -20.81 -3.54
CA LYS A 332 4.17 -20.83 -2.29
C LYS A 332 4.76 -21.74 -1.23
N ARG A 333 5.32 -22.89 -1.63
CA ARG A 333 6.05 -23.78 -0.72
C ARG A 333 7.31 -23.11 -0.19
N LEU A 334 8.08 -22.45 -1.06
CA LEU A 334 9.26 -21.68 -0.67
C LEU A 334 8.88 -20.56 0.31
N TYR A 335 7.79 -19.84 0.03
CA TYR A 335 7.24 -18.79 0.89
C TYR A 335 7.03 -19.33 2.31
N LEU A 336 6.28 -20.42 2.46
CA LEU A 336 6.04 -21.06 3.77
C LEU A 336 7.32 -21.60 4.42
N GLU A 337 8.24 -22.22 3.67
CA GLU A 337 9.50 -22.75 4.22
C GLU A 337 10.45 -21.67 4.74
N LEU A 338 10.27 -20.44 4.26
CA LEU A 338 11.02 -19.25 4.63
C LEU A 338 10.15 -18.25 5.43
N SER A 339 9.04 -18.73 5.96
CA SER A 339 8.25 -18.10 7.01
C SER A 339 8.56 -18.72 8.38
N GLY A 340 8.26 -18.01 9.46
CA GLY A 340 8.44 -18.48 10.83
C GLY A 340 7.95 -17.48 11.87
N SER A 341 8.34 -17.71 13.12
CA SER A 341 8.36 -16.66 14.15
C SER A 341 9.42 -15.59 13.86
N SER A 342 9.36 -14.46 14.55
CA SER A 342 10.35 -13.40 14.38
C SER A 342 11.79 -13.88 14.66
N GLU A 343 11.98 -14.74 15.66
CA GLU A 343 13.29 -15.29 16.02
C GLU A 343 13.78 -16.26 14.94
N GLU A 344 12.92 -17.16 14.45
CA GLU A 344 13.30 -18.11 13.39
C GLU A 344 13.71 -17.40 12.09
N VAL A 345 12.95 -16.38 11.67
CA VAL A 345 13.24 -15.64 10.44
C VAL A 345 14.53 -14.82 10.56
N ASP A 346 14.82 -14.26 11.75
CA ASP A 346 16.08 -13.55 12.02
C ASP A 346 17.29 -14.50 11.97
N ASP A 347 17.12 -15.74 12.44
CA ASP A 347 18.17 -16.77 12.49
C ASP A 347 18.45 -17.44 11.12
N TYR A 348 17.63 -17.21 10.09
CA TYR A 348 17.84 -17.81 8.78
C TYR A 348 19.14 -17.33 8.11
N SER A 349 20.16 -18.20 8.13
CA SER A 349 21.41 -18.01 7.39
C SER A 349 21.19 -18.02 5.87
N LYS A 350 22.10 -17.37 5.14
CA LYS A 350 22.11 -17.38 3.67
C LYS A 350 22.19 -18.79 3.10
N GLU A 351 23.00 -19.65 3.68
CA GLU A 351 23.15 -21.05 3.26
C GLU A 351 21.84 -21.84 3.43
N TYR A 352 21.11 -21.58 4.52
CA TYR A 352 19.78 -22.16 4.73
C TYR A 352 18.81 -21.73 3.63
N VAL A 353 18.72 -20.43 3.36
CA VAL A 353 17.84 -19.87 2.30
C VAL A 353 18.17 -20.45 0.93
N ILE A 354 19.45 -20.46 0.56
CA ILE A 354 19.93 -21.06 -0.69
C ILE A 354 19.55 -22.55 -0.77
N SER A 355 19.66 -23.29 0.33
CA SER A 355 19.31 -24.72 0.34
C SER A 355 17.81 -24.95 0.07
N LYS A 356 16.94 -24.04 0.53
CA LYS A 356 15.49 -24.11 0.26
C LYS A 356 15.15 -23.80 -1.19
N ILE A 357 15.78 -22.76 -1.73
CA ILE A 357 15.63 -22.41 -3.15
C ILE A 357 16.06 -23.59 -4.02
N TRP A 358 17.23 -24.19 -3.74
CA TRP A 358 17.72 -25.35 -4.49
C TRP A 358 16.78 -26.56 -4.36
N ALA A 359 16.28 -26.85 -3.15
CA ALA A 359 15.41 -28.01 -2.92
C ALA A 359 14.13 -27.96 -3.77
N LEU A 360 13.60 -26.76 -4.03
CA LEU A 360 12.36 -26.56 -4.80
C LEU A 360 12.62 -26.32 -6.29
N SER A 361 13.62 -25.51 -6.66
CA SER A 361 13.94 -25.25 -8.07
C SER A 361 14.65 -26.43 -8.75
N GLY A 362 15.33 -27.28 -7.98
CA GLY A 362 16.22 -28.31 -8.51
C GLY A 362 17.51 -27.75 -9.12
N LEU A 363 17.76 -26.44 -9.04
CA LEU A 363 18.91 -25.78 -9.63
C LEU A 363 19.96 -25.36 -8.59
N PRO A 364 21.26 -25.53 -8.89
CA PRO A 364 22.33 -24.91 -8.10
C PRO A 364 22.17 -23.39 -8.05
N PHE A 365 22.54 -22.78 -6.93
CA PHE A 365 22.35 -21.34 -6.73
C PHE A 365 23.13 -20.46 -7.70
N ASP A 366 24.28 -20.91 -8.20
CA ASP A 366 25.00 -20.17 -9.24
C ASP A 366 24.24 -20.14 -10.57
N SER A 367 23.46 -21.19 -10.89
CA SER A 367 22.55 -21.17 -12.05
C SER A 367 21.38 -20.22 -11.82
N ILE A 368 20.81 -20.20 -10.60
CA ILE A 368 19.78 -19.24 -10.19
C ILE A 368 20.29 -17.79 -10.33
N ARG A 369 21.52 -17.51 -9.91
CA ARG A 369 22.15 -16.18 -10.07
C ARG A 369 22.27 -15.77 -11.53
N VAL A 370 22.73 -16.68 -12.40
CA VAL A 370 22.85 -16.39 -13.84
C VAL A 370 21.48 -16.13 -14.45
N GLY A 371 20.50 -17.02 -14.21
CA GLY A 371 19.14 -16.86 -14.71
C GLY A 371 18.47 -15.58 -14.21
N PHE A 372 18.68 -15.22 -12.94
CA PHE A 372 18.19 -13.98 -12.36
C PHE A 372 18.78 -12.73 -13.05
N LEU A 373 20.08 -12.71 -13.35
CA LEU A 373 20.69 -11.58 -14.05
C LEU A 373 20.19 -11.46 -15.49
N GLU A 374 19.99 -12.60 -16.18
CA GLU A 374 19.35 -12.63 -17.50
C GLU A 374 17.91 -12.12 -17.42
N TYR A 375 17.16 -12.54 -16.40
CA TYR A 375 15.80 -12.07 -16.12
C TYR A 375 15.73 -10.56 -15.88
N SER A 376 16.61 -10.03 -15.04
CA SER A 376 16.71 -8.60 -14.76
C SER A 376 17.01 -7.80 -16.04
N ALA A 377 17.90 -8.28 -16.90
CA ALA A 377 18.24 -7.59 -18.15
C ALA A 377 17.03 -7.46 -19.12
N MET A 378 16.06 -8.37 -19.05
CA MET A 378 14.82 -8.26 -19.84
C MET A 378 13.86 -7.16 -19.35
N HIS A 379 14.08 -6.64 -18.14
CA HIS A 379 13.21 -5.67 -17.46
C HIS A 379 13.80 -4.26 -17.40
N GLU A 380 14.83 -3.93 -18.20
CA GLU A 380 15.45 -2.58 -18.23
C GLU A 380 14.49 -1.46 -18.71
N GLY A 381 13.32 -1.80 -19.27
CA GLY A 381 12.37 -0.83 -19.80
C GLY A 381 11.00 -0.91 -19.14
N GLY A 382 10.70 0.06 -18.27
CA GLY A 382 9.42 0.18 -17.57
C GLY A 382 8.36 0.84 -18.44
N GLY A 383 8.13 0.34 -19.66
CA GLY A 383 7.07 0.82 -20.56
C GLY A 383 7.37 2.08 -21.40
N ILE A 384 8.38 2.87 -21.02
CA ILE A 384 8.95 3.96 -21.82
C ILE A 384 10.41 3.63 -22.18
N PHE A 385 10.79 3.88 -23.43
CA PHE A 385 12.14 3.63 -23.96
C PHE A 385 12.58 4.81 -24.82
N VAL A 386 13.88 4.91 -25.07
CA VAL A 386 14.39 5.88 -26.04
C VAL A 386 13.89 5.52 -27.44
N TYR A 387 13.40 6.53 -28.16
CA TYR A 387 12.93 6.34 -29.53
C TYR A 387 14.09 6.41 -30.52
N GLU A 388 14.23 5.34 -31.31
CA GLU A 388 15.10 5.31 -32.48
C GLU A 388 14.25 5.51 -33.73
N ASP A 389 14.68 6.42 -34.62
CA ASP A 389 13.92 6.81 -35.81
C ASP A 389 13.51 5.56 -36.62
N ASN A 390 12.20 5.37 -36.78
CA ASN A 390 11.62 4.20 -37.44
C ASN A 390 10.98 4.62 -38.78
N PRO A 391 11.47 4.12 -39.93
CA PRO A 391 10.95 4.49 -41.24
C PRO A 391 9.51 4.05 -41.49
N ASP A 392 9.01 3.08 -40.73
CA ASP A 392 7.63 2.60 -40.81
C ASP A 392 6.68 3.33 -39.84
N ALA A 393 7.19 4.30 -39.06
CA ALA A 393 6.35 5.09 -38.16
C ALA A 393 5.42 6.01 -38.95
N VAL A 394 4.15 6.05 -38.55
CA VAL A 394 3.11 6.88 -39.16
C VAL A 394 2.83 8.07 -38.24
N SER A 395 3.02 9.29 -38.75
CA SER A 395 2.65 10.50 -38.00
C SER A 395 1.14 10.52 -37.76
N ILE A 396 0.73 10.72 -36.50
CA ILE A 396 -0.66 10.77 -36.08
C ILE A 396 -1.07 12.17 -35.61
N GLN A 397 -0.15 12.94 -35.03
CA GLN A 397 -0.47 14.25 -34.51
C GLN A 397 0.77 15.15 -34.38
N GLU A 398 0.56 16.45 -34.60
CA GLU A 398 1.51 17.50 -34.27
C GLU A 398 0.83 18.48 -33.30
N LEU A 399 1.54 18.87 -32.24
CA LEU A 399 1.09 19.82 -31.23
C LEU A 399 2.12 20.94 -31.09
N THR A 400 1.66 22.16 -30.87
CA THR A 400 2.54 23.32 -30.67
C THR A 400 1.98 24.20 -29.56
N SER A 401 2.84 24.64 -28.64
CA SER A 401 2.58 25.67 -27.64
C SER A 401 3.55 26.85 -27.83
N ASP A 402 3.51 27.82 -26.92
CA ASP A 402 4.47 28.94 -26.91
C ASP A 402 5.90 28.52 -26.56
N SER A 403 6.08 27.32 -26.01
CA SER A 403 7.36 26.80 -25.51
C SER A 403 7.72 25.39 -26.00
N LEU A 404 6.83 24.66 -26.68
CA LEU A 404 7.06 23.28 -27.11
C LEU A 404 6.50 23.01 -28.51
N GLU A 405 7.19 22.15 -29.25
CA GLU A 405 6.71 21.50 -30.47
C GLU A 405 6.78 19.98 -30.28
N ILE A 406 5.68 19.27 -30.49
CA ILE A 406 5.60 17.81 -30.31
C ILE A 406 5.10 17.17 -31.59
N GLU A 407 5.88 16.22 -32.10
CA GLU A 407 5.46 15.28 -33.12
C GLU A 407 5.17 13.94 -32.46
N ILE A 408 3.97 13.41 -32.71
CA ILE A 408 3.55 12.10 -32.27
C ILE A 408 3.35 11.22 -33.49
N SER A 409 4.04 10.08 -33.50
CA SER A 409 3.86 9.02 -34.48
C SER A 409 3.50 7.70 -33.82
N GLU A 410 3.02 6.75 -34.60
CA GLU A 410 2.80 5.39 -34.14
C GLU A 410 3.63 4.39 -34.93
N SER A 411 4.12 3.37 -34.23
CA SER A 411 4.69 2.15 -34.81
C SER A 411 3.83 0.95 -34.39
N LEU A 412 4.27 -0.28 -34.68
CA LEU A 412 3.49 -1.49 -34.40
C LEU A 412 3.01 -1.56 -32.95
N ASP A 413 3.93 -1.38 -31.99
CA ASP A 413 3.67 -1.59 -30.56
C ASP A 413 3.82 -0.33 -29.70
N CYS A 414 4.18 0.81 -30.29
CA CYS A 414 4.48 2.04 -29.54
C CYS A 414 3.85 3.29 -30.16
N TYR A 415 3.61 4.29 -29.31
CA TYR A 415 3.54 5.70 -29.70
C TYR A 415 4.90 6.33 -29.49
N ASN A 416 5.38 7.10 -30.46
CA ASN A 416 6.69 7.75 -30.42
C ASN A 416 6.50 9.26 -30.34
N PHE A 417 7.26 9.88 -29.46
CA PHE A 417 7.21 11.30 -29.16
C PHE A 417 8.57 11.91 -29.49
N ILE A 418 8.55 12.93 -30.36
CA ILE A 418 9.70 13.81 -30.61
C ILE A 418 9.28 15.19 -30.12
N ILE A 419 9.97 15.68 -29.10
CA ILE A 419 9.61 16.94 -28.44
C ILE A 419 10.77 17.93 -28.59
N GLY A 420 10.51 19.05 -29.26
CA GLY A 420 11.45 20.15 -29.43
C GLY A 420 11.11 21.33 -28.51
N GLY A 421 12.13 21.90 -27.89
CA GLY A 421 11.98 23.06 -27.01
C GLY A 421 11.99 24.38 -27.78
N VAL A 422 11.02 25.25 -27.51
CA VAL A 422 10.96 26.62 -28.00
C VAL A 422 11.40 27.56 -26.86
N LYS A 423 12.35 28.47 -27.13
CA LYS A 423 12.95 29.38 -26.13
C LYS A 423 13.71 28.69 -24.98
N ASP A 424 14.42 27.61 -25.28
CA ASP A 424 15.29 26.87 -24.33
C ASP A 424 14.56 26.18 -23.16
N LYS A 425 13.23 26.06 -23.22
CA LYS A 425 12.43 25.24 -22.30
C LYS A 425 12.16 23.87 -22.92
N LEU A 426 12.40 22.79 -22.18
CA LEU A 426 12.18 21.41 -22.65
C LEU A 426 11.74 20.53 -21.47
N ASP A 427 10.63 20.94 -20.88
CA ASP A 427 9.93 20.29 -19.79
C ASP A 427 8.45 20.63 -19.91
N GLY A 428 7.58 19.68 -19.56
CA GLY A 428 6.14 19.88 -19.65
C GLY A 428 5.36 18.60 -19.41
N THR A 429 4.03 18.69 -19.56
CA THR A 429 3.13 17.55 -19.43
C THR A 429 2.15 17.49 -20.60
N ILE A 430 2.04 16.32 -21.22
CA ILE A 430 0.99 16.00 -22.20
C ILE A 430 -0.18 15.40 -21.42
N LEU A 431 -1.31 16.09 -21.38
CA LEU A 431 -2.52 15.64 -20.70
C LEU A 431 -3.49 15.00 -21.70
N LEU A 432 -3.99 13.82 -21.35
CA LEU A 432 -4.95 13.08 -22.15
C LEU A 432 -6.33 13.16 -21.50
N PHE A 433 -7.33 13.61 -22.26
CA PHE A 433 -8.73 13.66 -21.87
C PHE A 433 -9.53 12.69 -22.73
N ASP A 434 -10.40 11.92 -22.09
CA ASP A 434 -11.30 11.00 -22.76
C ASP A 434 -12.74 11.45 -22.55
N ASP A 435 -13.33 12.09 -23.58
CA ASP A 435 -14.70 12.60 -23.53
C ASP A 435 -15.75 11.50 -23.30
N SER A 436 -15.40 10.22 -23.51
CA SER A 436 -16.28 9.09 -23.22
C SER A 436 -16.21 8.61 -21.77
N ILE A 437 -15.19 9.00 -21.03
CA ILE A 437 -15.06 8.72 -19.60
C ILE A 437 -15.53 9.95 -18.84
N ARG A 438 -16.61 9.79 -18.09
CA ARG A 438 -17.09 10.84 -17.19
C ARG A 438 -16.65 10.53 -15.77
N LEU A 439 -15.54 11.14 -15.35
CA LEU A 439 -15.17 11.13 -13.94
C LEU A 439 -16.21 11.90 -13.11
N PRO A 440 -16.48 11.48 -11.87
CA PRO A 440 -17.36 12.25 -10.99
C PRO A 440 -16.86 13.69 -10.83
N ASP A 441 -17.76 14.67 -10.87
CA ASP A 441 -17.38 16.09 -10.83
C ASP A 441 -16.55 16.47 -9.59
N GLN A 442 -16.68 15.72 -8.48
CA GLN A 442 -15.89 15.93 -7.27
C GLN A 442 -14.59 15.13 -7.19
N TYR A 443 -14.31 14.22 -8.13
CA TYR A 443 -13.13 13.36 -8.08
C TYR A 443 -11.85 14.20 -8.20
N GLN A 444 -10.83 13.87 -7.40
CA GLN A 444 -9.53 14.53 -7.38
C GLN A 444 -8.41 13.48 -7.40
N SER A 445 -7.46 13.64 -8.32
CA SER A 445 -6.26 12.82 -8.38
C SER A 445 -5.17 13.43 -7.50
N TRP A 446 -4.76 12.73 -6.44
CA TRP A 446 -3.63 13.16 -5.62
C TRP A 446 -2.32 13.12 -6.40
N MET A 447 -2.19 12.16 -7.33
CA MET A 447 -1.00 12.04 -8.17
C MET A 447 -0.92 13.20 -9.16
N PHE A 448 -2.03 13.64 -9.73
CA PHE A 448 -2.07 14.87 -10.54
C PHE A 448 -1.63 16.08 -9.70
N ALA A 449 -2.22 16.26 -8.51
CA ALA A 449 -1.89 17.38 -7.63
C ALA A 449 -0.41 17.41 -7.20
N GLU A 450 0.22 16.25 -7.03
CA GLU A 450 1.66 16.16 -6.77
C GLU A 450 2.51 16.52 -8.00
N GLN A 451 2.09 16.10 -9.19
CA GLN A 451 2.86 16.34 -10.41
C GLN A 451 2.69 17.74 -10.99
N LEU A 452 1.53 18.36 -10.78
CA LEU A 452 1.11 19.66 -11.28
C LEU A 452 0.47 20.51 -10.15
N PRO A 453 1.23 20.88 -9.10
CA PRO A 453 0.69 21.53 -7.91
C PRO A 453 0.13 22.95 -8.17
N GLU A 454 0.45 23.55 -9.31
CA GLU A 454 -0.05 24.87 -9.71
C GLU A 454 -1.36 24.80 -10.52
N HIS A 455 -1.84 23.60 -10.84
CA HIS A 455 -3.03 23.37 -11.65
C HIS A 455 -4.13 22.69 -10.84
N GLU A 456 -5.37 23.12 -11.06
CA GLU A 456 -6.53 22.39 -10.57
C GLU A 456 -6.79 21.17 -11.47
N TYR A 457 -7.17 20.05 -10.88
CA TYR A 457 -7.49 18.86 -11.64
C TYR A 457 -8.79 19.06 -12.43
N ASP A 458 -8.71 18.97 -13.75
CA ASP A 458 -9.78 19.27 -14.70
C ASP A 458 -10.30 18.02 -15.44
N GLY A 459 -9.97 16.83 -14.93
CA GLY A 459 -10.48 15.55 -15.44
C GLY A 459 -9.58 14.86 -16.48
N ALA A 460 -8.31 15.25 -16.59
CA ALA A 460 -7.33 14.48 -17.37
C ALA A 460 -7.28 13.03 -16.86
N VAL A 461 -7.41 12.06 -17.76
CA VAL A 461 -7.39 10.63 -17.38
C VAL A 461 -5.98 10.09 -17.26
N CYS A 462 -5.07 10.59 -18.10
CA CYS A 462 -3.66 10.22 -18.07
C CYS A 462 -2.77 11.45 -18.32
N GLY A 463 -1.50 11.36 -17.94
CA GLY A 463 -0.50 12.38 -18.22
C GLY A 463 0.86 11.79 -18.59
N ILE A 464 1.56 12.42 -19.52
CA ILE A 464 2.97 12.13 -19.82
C ILE A 464 3.79 13.35 -19.41
N LYS A 465 4.51 13.26 -18.30
CA LYS A 465 5.41 14.32 -17.84
C LYS A 465 6.82 14.00 -18.29
N PHE A 466 7.52 15.00 -18.81
CA PHE A 466 8.87 14.81 -19.33
C PHE A 466 9.74 16.04 -19.04
N ASP A 467 11.04 15.81 -18.99
CA ASP A 467 12.09 16.84 -19.06
C ASP A 467 13.29 16.30 -19.86
N ILE A 468 14.46 16.93 -19.75
CA ILE A 468 15.67 16.47 -20.43
C ILE A 468 16.28 15.17 -19.85
N ASN A 469 15.84 14.75 -18.66
CA ASN A 469 16.39 13.65 -17.90
C ASN A 469 15.44 12.45 -17.81
N GLU A 470 14.13 12.66 -17.83
CA GLU A 470 13.15 11.60 -17.60
C GLU A 470 11.81 11.82 -18.32
N ALA A 471 11.10 10.72 -18.55
CA ALA A 471 9.70 10.72 -18.93
C ALA A 471 8.92 9.74 -18.05
N GLY A 472 7.70 10.10 -17.66
CA GLY A 472 6.80 9.25 -16.90
C GLY A 472 5.38 9.32 -17.43
N PHE A 473 4.69 8.17 -17.47
CA PHE A 473 3.29 8.03 -17.86
C PHE A 473 2.44 7.67 -16.64
N TYR A 474 1.46 8.50 -16.34
CA TYR A 474 0.65 8.46 -15.14
C TYR A 474 -0.81 8.18 -15.52
N ASP A 475 -1.44 7.22 -14.85
CA ASP A 475 -2.90 7.07 -14.84
C ASP A 475 -3.46 7.81 -13.63
N TYR A 476 -4.14 8.92 -13.87
CA TYR A 476 -4.69 9.77 -12.81
C TYR A 476 -5.96 9.21 -12.19
N ARG A 477 -6.60 8.21 -12.82
CA ARG A 477 -7.84 7.58 -12.33
C ARG A 477 -7.53 6.58 -11.22
N THR A 478 -6.46 5.81 -11.38
CA THR A 478 -5.96 4.84 -10.38
C THR A 478 -4.87 5.44 -9.50
N ASN A 479 -4.31 6.59 -9.89
CA ASN A 479 -3.15 7.23 -9.25
C ASN A 479 -1.92 6.30 -9.24
N ILE A 480 -1.59 5.77 -10.42
CA ILE A 480 -0.43 4.90 -10.64
C ILE A 480 0.47 5.51 -11.72
N LEU A 481 1.77 5.56 -11.45
CA LEU A 481 2.83 5.73 -12.45
C LEU A 481 3.01 4.38 -13.15
N GLU A 482 2.48 4.29 -14.36
CA GLU A 482 2.41 3.06 -15.14
C GLU A 482 3.69 2.78 -15.91
N ALA A 483 4.41 3.84 -16.31
CA ALA A 483 5.67 3.69 -17.01
C ALA A 483 6.64 4.85 -16.73
N LYS A 484 7.94 4.55 -16.76
CA LYS A 484 9.00 5.55 -16.53
C LYS A 484 10.26 5.26 -17.35
N PHE A 485 10.99 6.32 -17.63
CA PHE A 485 12.36 6.29 -18.13
C PHE A 485 13.17 7.36 -17.40
N VAL A 486 14.39 7.02 -16.97
CA VAL A 486 15.32 7.96 -16.33
C VAL A 486 16.71 7.82 -16.94
N SER A 487 17.20 8.87 -17.58
CA SER A 487 18.49 8.92 -18.27
C SER A 487 19.67 8.62 -17.36
N SER A 488 19.66 9.02 -16.09
CA SER A 488 20.76 8.74 -15.16
C SER A 488 20.96 7.25 -14.87
N PHE A 489 19.90 6.44 -15.05
CA PHE A 489 20.00 4.98 -14.97
C PHE A 489 20.51 4.36 -16.28
N PHE A 490 20.42 5.08 -17.38
CA PHE A 490 20.77 4.64 -18.73
C PHE A 490 21.50 5.74 -19.53
N PRO A 491 22.69 6.21 -19.08
CA PRO A 491 23.35 7.40 -19.61
C PRO A 491 23.82 7.26 -21.06
N GLU A 492 23.93 6.03 -21.56
CA GLU A 492 24.33 5.71 -22.94
C GLU A 492 23.17 5.88 -23.94
N ALA A 493 21.92 5.97 -23.46
CA ALA A 493 20.75 6.04 -24.32
C ALA A 493 20.49 7.50 -24.77
N PRO A 494 20.37 7.79 -26.08
CA PRO A 494 20.26 9.15 -26.61
C PRO A 494 18.85 9.76 -26.43
N TYR A 495 18.34 9.77 -25.21
CA TYR A 495 17.03 10.30 -24.84
C TYR A 495 16.90 11.81 -25.16
N TYR A 496 17.95 12.57 -24.84
CA TYR A 496 18.05 14.00 -25.11
C TYR A 496 19.15 14.28 -26.13
N ASP A 497 18.80 14.96 -27.21
CA ASP A 497 19.74 15.48 -28.20
C ASP A 497 20.07 16.95 -27.87
N PRO A 498 21.28 17.25 -27.36
CA PRO A 498 21.66 18.61 -27.01
C PRO A 498 21.90 19.51 -28.23
N VAL A 499 22.12 18.94 -29.42
CA VAL A 499 22.36 19.70 -30.65
C VAL A 499 21.04 20.24 -31.19
N ASN A 500 20.05 19.36 -31.30
CA ASN A 500 18.71 19.73 -31.79
C ASN A 500 17.79 20.22 -30.67
N LYS A 501 18.19 20.08 -29.40
CA LYS A 501 17.40 20.36 -28.20
C LYS A 501 16.06 19.62 -28.24
N THR A 502 16.13 18.32 -28.50
CA THR A 502 14.96 17.45 -28.60
C THR A 502 15.03 16.31 -27.61
N VAL A 503 13.87 15.93 -27.08
CA VAL A 503 13.66 14.70 -26.32
C VAL A 503 12.94 13.69 -27.22
N LYS A 504 13.39 12.43 -27.20
CA LYS A 504 12.84 11.35 -28.02
C LYS A 504 12.56 10.11 -27.20
N PHE A 505 11.29 9.69 -27.12
CA PHE A 505 10.91 8.46 -26.43
C PHE A 505 9.71 7.77 -27.06
N SER A 506 9.59 6.47 -26.80
CA SER A 506 8.47 5.62 -27.18
C SER A 506 7.74 5.12 -25.93
N LEU A 507 6.41 5.11 -25.98
CA LEU A 507 5.51 4.56 -24.95
C LEU A 507 4.77 3.35 -25.53
N ARG A 508 4.75 2.24 -24.79
CA ARG A 508 4.02 1.01 -25.22
C ARG A 508 2.53 1.29 -25.40
N LYS A 509 1.97 0.90 -26.55
CA LYS A 509 0.55 1.05 -26.88
C LYS A 509 -0.40 0.40 -25.85
N PRO A 510 -0.14 -0.82 -25.34
CA PRO A 510 -1.02 -1.44 -24.34
C PRO A 510 -1.23 -0.66 -23.04
N LEU A 511 -0.35 0.28 -22.71
CA LEU A 511 -0.50 1.14 -21.52
C LEU A 511 -1.58 2.21 -21.72
N ILE A 512 -1.94 2.52 -22.97
CA ILE A 512 -3.03 3.44 -23.29
C ILE A 512 -4.25 2.59 -23.68
N PRO A 513 -5.36 2.62 -22.91
CA PRO A 513 -6.50 1.73 -23.15
C PRO A 513 -7.17 1.88 -24.54
N LYS A 514 -6.99 3.02 -25.20
CA LYS A 514 -7.55 3.34 -26.51
C LYS A 514 -6.50 3.90 -27.45
N SER A 515 -6.85 4.03 -28.74
CA SER A 515 -6.02 4.76 -29.70
C SER A 515 -5.79 6.18 -29.21
N LEU A 516 -4.55 6.69 -29.32
CA LEU A 516 -4.21 8.04 -28.87
C LEU A 516 -5.05 9.11 -29.61
N GLU A 517 -5.42 8.86 -30.86
CA GLU A 517 -6.29 9.76 -31.66
C GLU A 517 -7.70 9.92 -31.09
N SER A 518 -8.13 9.03 -30.20
CA SER A 518 -9.43 9.12 -29.54
C SER A 518 -9.44 10.06 -28.34
N TYR A 519 -8.26 10.48 -27.86
CA TYR A 519 -8.12 11.40 -26.75
C TYR A 519 -8.04 12.84 -27.26
N LYS A 520 -8.64 13.75 -26.50
CA LYS A 520 -8.29 15.16 -26.60
C LYS A 520 -6.97 15.37 -25.86
N ILE A 521 -5.95 15.82 -26.58
CA ILE A 521 -4.60 16.04 -26.05
C ILE A 521 -4.37 17.53 -25.80
N ILE A 522 -3.86 17.86 -24.61
CA ILE A 522 -3.51 19.22 -24.21
C ILE A 522 -2.06 19.25 -23.72
N LEU A 523 -1.33 20.30 -24.07
CA LEU A 523 -0.02 20.58 -23.50
C LEU A 523 -0.16 21.51 -22.31
N SER A 524 0.41 21.11 -21.18
CA SER A 524 0.56 21.93 -19.98
C SER A 524 2.06 22.21 -19.81
N ASP A 525 2.47 23.43 -20.14
CA ASP A 525 3.86 23.89 -20.08
C ASP A 525 4.13 24.93 -19.00
#